data_AF-M4B1H7-F1
#
_entry.id   AF-M4B1H7-F1
#
_cell.length_a   1.000
_cell.length_b   1.000
_cell.length_c   1.000
_cell.angle_alpha   90.00
_cell.angle_beta   90.00
_cell.angle_gamma   90.00
#
_symmetry.space_group_name_H-M   'P 1'
#
loop_
_entity.id
_entity.type
_entity.pdbx_description
1 polymer ?
#
loop_
_entity_poly.entity_id
_entity_poly.type
_entity_poly.pdbx_seq_one_letter_code
_entity_poly.pdbx_strand_id
1 'polypeptide(L)'
;MKATVSSVHHLSHDCQQAGIGDLTSLGPLQRGAQVLVVGDGNFSYSRALLRAQSTRAGASEIIVTATSLDTKHQLLEMYPNSRRILAELRDGGVQVRHGVDATKLPSYFIQNSADPVKFDRIVFNFPHYAGQGRVGDKTIRNKIHRHRQLLVDFFASASQLLARDGQLWVTLCAGQGGTKLERSPRAAGDTWRIVHCAAAAKLVLQDAHFCPVDVLTDLGYYSVGYQAREKAFWTNDSITHVFCHEGSGRKACFPIEWTRDVSFWITDEPTFSEALLQDIVQDHFAPETMTVAMSLQDEYRCKQSRQKAVTYRLAISSSALALTRDHVNVLTEKALTAIESSCFGASRRTTLL
;
A
#
# COMPACT_ATOMS: atom_id res chain seq x y z
N MET A 1 -29.64 -24.94 -34.34
CA MET A 1 -30.28 -23.83 -33.58
C MET A 1 -30.32 -24.18 -32.09
N LYS A 2 -29.45 -23.56 -31.30
CA LYS A 2 -29.65 -23.16 -29.89
C LYS A 2 -28.38 -22.39 -29.51
N ALA A 3 -28.48 -21.07 -29.61
CA ALA A 3 -27.44 -20.15 -29.19
C ALA A 3 -27.55 -19.97 -27.67
N THR A 4 -26.47 -20.29 -26.96
CA THR A 4 -26.34 -19.99 -25.54
C THR A 4 -25.79 -18.57 -25.42
N VAL A 5 -26.65 -17.62 -25.03
CA VAL A 5 -26.24 -16.26 -24.69
C VAL A 5 -25.57 -16.31 -23.32
N SER A 6 -24.24 -16.20 -23.32
CA SER A 6 -23.45 -15.93 -22.11
C SER A 6 -23.34 -14.42 -21.95
N SER A 7 -24.12 -13.88 -21.02
CA SER A 7 -24.02 -12.49 -20.58
C SER A 7 -22.79 -12.34 -19.68
N VAL A 8 -21.65 -12.01 -20.29
CA VAL A 8 -20.46 -11.56 -19.57
C VAL A 8 -20.73 -10.12 -19.14
N HIS A 9 -20.99 -9.91 -17.86
CA HIS A 9 -21.00 -8.57 -17.28
C HIS A 9 -19.59 -7.98 -17.38
N HIS A 10 -19.38 -7.13 -18.39
CA HIS A 10 -18.24 -6.23 -18.46
C HIS A 10 -18.40 -5.19 -17.33
N LEU A 11 -17.75 -5.42 -16.18
CA LEU A 11 -17.51 -4.37 -15.21
C LEU A 11 -16.44 -3.44 -15.80
N SER A 12 -16.88 -2.38 -16.47
CA SER A 12 -16.05 -1.23 -16.82
C SER A 12 -15.67 -0.50 -15.53
N HIS A 13 -14.54 -0.88 -14.93
CA HIS A 13 -13.93 -0.11 -13.85
C HIS A 13 -13.13 1.06 -14.45
N ASP A 14 -13.85 2.07 -14.93
CA ASP A 14 -13.29 3.40 -15.15
C ASP A 14 -13.14 4.09 -13.78
N CYS A 15 -12.11 3.69 -13.03
CA CYS A 15 -11.55 4.52 -11.96
C CYS A 15 -10.39 5.35 -12.53
N GLN A 16 -10.61 6.04 -13.66
CA GLN A 16 -9.71 7.12 -14.06
C GLN A 16 -10.11 8.38 -13.29
N GLN A 17 -9.55 8.56 -12.09
CA GLN A 17 -9.40 9.91 -11.57
C GLN A 17 -8.47 10.65 -12.55
N ALA A 18 -9.07 11.40 -13.48
CA ALA A 18 -8.34 12.21 -14.43
C ALA A 18 -7.31 13.06 -13.67
N GLY A 19 -6.02 12.78 -13.88
CA GLY A 19 -4.92 13.54 -13.27
C GLY A 19 -4.00 12.79 -12.29
N ILE A 20 -4.03 11.46 -12.13
CA ILE A 20 -2.95 10.76 -11.39
C ILE A 20 -1.67 10.67 -12.22
N GLY A 21 -1.80 10.45 -13.53
CA GLY A 21 -0.69 10.13 -14.44
C GLY A 21 -0.17 8.71 -14.24
N ASP A 22 1.03 8.45 -14.71
CA ASP A 22 1.74 7.17 -14.64
C ASP A 22 3.22 7.39 -14.29
N LEU A 23 4.05 6.34 -14.32
CA LEU A 23 5.48 6.46 -14.05
C LEU A 23 6.28 7.28 -15.08
N THR A 24 5.70 7.67 -16.21
CA THR A 24 6.33 8.56 -17.20
C THR A 24 6.03 10.03 -16.91
N SER A 25 4.88 10.33 -16.31
CA SER A 25 4.35 11.69 -16.12
C SER A 25 4.29 12.15 -14.66
N LEU A 26 4.10 11.22 -13.72
CA LEU A 26 3.85 11.45 -12.30
C LEU A 26 2.68 12.40 -12.01
N GLY A 27 1.78 12.53 -13.00
CA GLY A 27 0.62 13.41 -12.95
C GLY A 27 0.96 14.90 -13.08
N PRO A 28 0.04 15.79 -12.69
CA PRO A 28 0.27 17.22 -12.65
C PRO A 28 1.19 17.56 -11.47
N LEU A 29 2.25 18.31 -11.78
CA LEU A 29 3.22 18.82 -10.82
C LEU A 29 3.32 20.34 -11.01
N GLN A 30 3.41 21.05 -9.88
CA GLN A 30 3.64 22.49 -9.89
C GLN A 30 5.10 22.79 -10.23
N ARG A 31 5.37 24.02 -10.68
CA ARG A 31 6.74 24.47 -10.91
C ARG A 31 7.56 24.38 -9.63
N GLY A 32 8.73 23.75 -9.71
CA GLY A 32 9.61 23.53 -8.56
C GLY A 32 9.22 22.33 -7.70
N ALA A 33 8.27 21.49 -8.14
CA ALA A 33 7.89 20.30 -7.41
C ALA A 33 9.08 19.36 -7.20
N GLN A 34 9.17 18.77 -6.01
CA GLN A 34 10.27 17.92 -5.58
C GLN A 34 9.92 16.44 -5.80
N VAL A 35 10.72 15.75 -6.59
CA VAL A 35 10.56 14.32 -6.91
C VAL A 35 11.76 13.55 -6.37
N LEU A 36 11.49 12.53 -5.56
CA LEU A 36 12.50 11.60 -5.06
C LEU A 36 12.28 10.21 -5.67
N VAL A 37 13.24 9.72 -6.43
CA VAL A 37 13.30 8.31 -6.86
C VAL A 37 14.25 7.57 -5.93
N VAL A 38 13.75 6.55 -5.24
CA VAL A 38 14.50 5.79 -4.24
C VAL A 38 14.82 4.40 -4.76
N GLY A 39 16.06 3.96 -4.56
CA GLY A 39 16.47 2.58 -4.87
C GLY A 39 16.51 2.26 -6.36
N ASP A 40 16.80 3.25 -7.21
CA ASP A 40 16.96 3.04 -8.65
C ASP A 40 18.31 2.36 -8.94
N GLY A 41 18.31 1.03 -8.85
CA GLY A 41 19.52 0.21 -8.79
C GLY A 41 20.50 0.42 -9.95
N ASN A 42 20.05 0.70 -11.18
CA ASN A 42 20.92 0.99 -12.32
C ASN A 42 20.70 2.40 -12.91
N PHE A 43 19.84 3.21 -12.29
CA PHE A 43 19.43 4.54 -12.73
C PHE A 43 18.64 4.60 -14.05
N SER A 44 18.25 3.45 -14.62
CA SER A 44 17.58 3.41 -15.92
C SER A 44 16.16 3.96 -15.86
N TYR A 45 15.46 3.83 -14.73
CA TYR A 45 14.13 4.41 -14.56
C TYR A 45 14.21 5.95 -14.49
N SER A 46 15.13 6.48 -13.69
CA SER A 46 15.35 7.93 -13.58
C SER A 46 15.71 8.54 -14.93
N ARG A 47 16.46 7.82 -15.79
CA ARG A 47 16.73 8.26 -17.16
C ARG A 47 15.48 8.25 -18.03
N ALA A 48 14.69 7.19 -17.96
CA ALA A 48 13.43 7.13 -18.69
C ALA A 48 12.48 8.26 -18.28
N LEU A 49 12.40 8.56 -16.97
CA LEU A 49 11.64 9.69 -16.44
C LEU A 49 12.18 11.03 -16.96
N LEU A 50 13.50 11.25 -16.92
CA LEU A 50 14.12 12.46 -17.48
C LEU A 50 13.75 12.65 -18.96
N ARG A 51 13.81 11.58 -19.76
CA ARG A 51 13.45 11.61 -21.19
C ARG A 51 11.96 11.83 -21.41
N ALA A 52 11.09 11.18 -20.64
CA ALA A 52 9.65 11.40 -20.71
C ALA A 52 9.29 12.85 -20.41
N GLN A 53 9.98 13.43 -19.43
CA GLN A 53 9.77 14.80 -18.98
C GLN A 53 10.62 15.81 -19.77
N SER A 54 11.32 15.43 -20.83
CA SER A 54 12.28 16.32 -21.52
C SER A 54 11.66 17.61 -22.06
N THR A 55 10.37 17.61 -22.43
CA THR A 55 9.62 18.82 -22.79
C THR A 55 9.35 19.76 -21.60
N ARG A 56 9.27 19.22 -20.37
CA ARG A 56 9.13 19.95 -19.09
C ARG A 56 10.47 20.24 -18.40
N ALA A 57 11.48 19.40 -18.64
CA ALA A 57 12.82 19.48 -18.06
C ALA A 57 13.64 20.63 -18.65
N GLY A 58 13.35 21.03 -19.90
CA GLY A 58 13.85 22.27 -20.49
C GLY A 58 13.35 23.56 -19.81
N ALA A 59 12.36 23.46 -18.92
CA ALA A 59 11.73 24.59 -18.23
C ALA A 59 11.80 24.52 -16.69
N SER A 60 12.74 23.80 -16.07
CA SER A 60 12.90 23.79 -14.59
C SER A 60 11.59 23.53 -13.83
N GLU A 61 10.65 22.77 -14.42
CA GLU A 61 9.31 22.58 -13.86
C GLU A 61 9.33 21.65 -12.65
N ILE A 62 10.25 20.68 -12.59
CA ILE A 62 10.39 19.74 -11.48
C ILE A 62 11.85 19.52 -11.10
N ILE A 63 12.11 19.25 -9.83
CA ILE A 63 13.44 18.97 -9.27
C ILE A 63 13.50 17.49 -8.92
N VAL A 64 14.32 16.73 -9.65
CA VAL A 64 14.43 15.28 -9.47
C VAL A 64 15.70 14.92 -8.70
N THR A 65 15.55 14.16 -7.62
CA THR A 65 16.64 13.47 -6.92
C THR A 65 16.49 11.97 -7.10
N ALA A 66 17.51 11.30 -7.63
CA ALA A 66 17.54 9.86 -7.82
C ALA A 66 18.57 9.21 -6.90
N THR A 67 18.21 8.11 -6.24
CA THR A 67 19.08 7.45 -5.27
C THR A 67 19.25 5.95 -5.51
N SER A 68 20.41 5.42 -5.13
CA SER A 68 20.68 3.98 -5.04
C SER A 68 21.10 3.57 -3.64
N LEU A 69 20.82 2.32 -3.26
CA LEU A 69 21.30 1.74 -2.01
C LEU A 69 22.82 1.49 -2.06
N ASP A 70 23.30 0.96 -3.18
CA ASP A 70 24.73 0.68 -3.37
C ASP A 70 25.55 1.97 -3.47
N THR A 71 26.82 1.87 -3.09
CA THR A 71 27.79 2.94 -3.39
C THR A 71 28.02 3.06 -4.90
N LYS A 72 28.49 4.23 -5.35
CA LYS A 72 28.83 4.45 -6.76
C LYS A 72 29.81 3.42 -7.30
N HIS A 73 30.78 2.99 -6.48
CA HIS A 73 31.75 1.97 -6.88
C HIS A 73 31.06 0.64 -7.16
N GLN A 74 30.35 0.09 -6.16
CA GLN A 74 29.63 -1.18 -6.27
C GLN A 74 28.66 -1.19 -7.45
N LEU A 75 27.91 -0.09 -7.61
CA LEU A 75 27.02 0.12 -8.76
C LEU A 75 27.75 -0.07 -10.09
N LEU A 76 28.87 0.63 -10.29
CA LEU A 76 29.58 0.65 -11.58
C LEU A 76 30.39 -0.62 -11.86
N GLU A 77 30.66 -1.41 -10.82
CA GLU A 77 31.19 -2.76 -10.92
C GLU A 77 30.09 -3.73 -11.41
N MET A 78 28.89 -3.64 -10.83
CA MET A 78 27.75 -4.50 -11.19
C MET A 78 27.11 -4.12 -12.54
N TYR A 79 27.02 -2.82 -12.85
CA TYR A 79 26.34 -2.28 -14.03
C TYR A 79 27.22 -1.24 -14.74
N PRO A 80 28.24 -1.67 -15.51
CA PRO A 80 29.14 -0.74 -16.21
C PRO A 80 28.43 0.24 -17.14
N ASN A 81 27.30 -0.17 -17.74
CA ASN A 81 26.46 0.68 -18.59
C ASN A 81 25.85 1.88 -17.85
N SER A 82 25.71 1.82 -16.53
CA SER A 82 25.21 2.93 -15.72
C SER A 82 26.10 4.17 -15.80
N ARG A 83 27.38 4.08 -16.23
CA ARG A 83 28.22 5.27 -16.44
C ARG A 83 27.60 6.27 -17.42
N ARG A 84 27.06 5.78 -18.54
CA ARG A 84 26.43 6.64 -19.56
C ARG A 84 25.11 7.22 -19.06
N ILE A 85 24.35 6.41 -18.32
CA ILE A 85 23.09 6.82 -17.68
C ILE A 85 23.33 7.96 -16.68
N LEU A 86 24.32 7.79 -15.80
CA LEU A 86 24.68 8.79 -14.80
C LEU A 86 25.16 10.11 -15.42
N ALA A 87 25.90 10.05 -16.54
CA ALA A 87 26.30 11.25 -17.28
C ALA A 87 25.08 11.99 -17.84
N GLU A 88 24.17 11.26 -18.51
CA GLU A 88 22.93 11.82 -19.05
C GLU A 88 22.04 12.44 -17.96
N LEU A 89 21.91 11.78 -16.82
CA LEU A 89 21.16 12.30 -15.67
C LEU A 89 21.74 13.61 -15.14
N ARG A 90 23.06 13.67 -14.97
CA ARG A 90 23.76 14.87 -14.51
C ARG A 90 23.58 16.02 -15.51
N ASP A 91 23.75 15.74 -16.80
CA ASP A 91 23.63 16.74 -17.87
C ASP A 91 22.17 17.23 -18.00
N GLY A 92 21.20 16.39 -17.64
CA GLY A 92 19.77 16.75 -17.50
C GLY A 92 19.37 17.38 -16.16
N GLY A 93 20.33 17.69 -15.27
CA GLY A 93 20.07 18.38 -14.01
C GLY A 93 19.51 17.52 -12.86
N VAL A 94 19.50 16.18 -13.01
CA VAL A 94 19.04 15.26 -11.95
C VAL A 94 20.11 15.15 -10.85
N GLN A 95 19.68 15.29 -9.59
CA GLN A 95 20.55 15.12 -8.44
C GLN A 95 20.71 13.62 -8.14
N VAL A 96 21.91 13.07 -8.33
CA VAL A 96 22.18 11.66 -8.04
C VAL A 96 22.83 11.50 -6.67
N ARG A 97 22.30 10.59 -5.84
CA ARG A 97 22.89 10.19 -4.54
C ARG A 97 23.04 8.67 -4.45
N HIS A 98 24.06 8.21 -3.73
CA HIS A 98 24.36 6.79 -3.54
C HIS A 98 24.44 6.47 -2.05
N GLY A 99 24.32 5.18 -1.67
CA GLY A 99 24.37 4.78 -0.26
C GLY A 99 23.13 5.18 0.55
N VAL A 100 22.00 5.41 -0.12
CA VAL A 100 20.76 5.89 0.53
C VAL A 100 19.86 4.71 0.86
N ASP A 101 19.66 4.46 2.15
CA ASP A 101 18.72 3.45 2.65
C ASP A 101 17.29 4.01 2.65
N ALA A 102 16.41 3.41 1.84
CA ALA A 102 15.01 3.79 1.70
C ALA A 102 14.22 3.70 3.02
N THR A 103 14.68 2.87 3.96
CA THR A 103 14.07 2.71 5.29
C THR A 103 14.52 3.77 6.29
N LYS A 104 15.43 4.68 5.89
CA LYS A 104 16.03 5.70 6.76
C LYS A 104 16.16 7.05 6.06
N LEU A 105 15.28 7.38 5.13
CA LEU A 105 15.34 8.62 4.35
C LEU A 105 15.51 9.89 5.20
N PRO A 106 14.85 10.04 6.38
CA PRO A 106 15.07 11.20 7.25
C PRO A 106 16.54 11.49 7.59
N SER A 107 17.38 10.46 7.78
CA SER A 107 18.80 10.68 8.09
C SER A 107 19.60 11.27 6.93
N TYR A 108 19.08 11.21 5.70
CA TYR A 108 19.76 11.71 4.51
C TYR A 108 19.22 13.07 4.01
N PHE A 109 17.99 13.42 4.39
CA PHE A 109 17.28 14.58 3.84
C PHE A 109 16.81 15.61 4.88
N ILE A 110 16.83 15.28 6.18
CA ILE A 110 16.46 16.22 7.26
C ILE A 110 17.69 16.74 8.01
N GLN A 111 18.76 15.93 8.11
CA GLN A 111 19.92 16.29 8.92
C GLN A 111 20.50 17.65 8.52
N ASN A 112 20.58 18.56 9.50
CA ASN A 112 21.16 19.90 9.41
C ASN A 112 20.37 20.96 8.61
N SER A 113 19.08 20.76 8.36
CA SER A 113 18.21 21.82 7.81
C SER A 113 17.18 22.29 8.84
N ALA A 114 17.02 23.61 8.98
CA ALA A 114 15.92 24.20 9.76
C ALA A 114 14.55 23.92 9.09
N ASP A 115 14.53 23.82 7.76
CA ASP A 115 13.36 23.46 6.95
C ASP A 115 13.69 22.22 6.09
N PRO A 116 13.26 21.00 6.48
CA PRO A 116 13.52 19.81 5.70
C PRO A 116 12.74 19.83 4.38
N VAL A 117 13.40 19.43 3.30
CA VAL A 117 12.75 19.30 1.98
C VAL A 117 11.62 18.28 2.07
N LYS A 118 10.44 18.69 1.58
CA LYS A 118 9.30 17.80 1.38
C LYS A 118 9.18 17.47 -0.10
N PHE A 119 8.78 16.24 -0.40
CA PHE A 119 8.64 15.73 -1.75
C PHE A 119 7.18 15.63 -2.15
N ASP A 120 6.85 16.16 -3.33
CA ASP A 120 5.54 16.01 -3.96
C ASP A 120 5.34 14.60 -4.50
N ARG A 121 6.43 13.95 -4.91
CA ARG A 121 6.44 12.55 -5.36
C ARG A 121 7.62 11.82 -4.75
N ILE A 122 7.36 10.65 -4.20
CA ILE A 122 8.40 9.70 -3.80
C ILE A 122 8.10 8.38 -4.51
N VAL A 123 9.03 7.90 -5.34
CA VAL A 123 8.88 6.71 -6.19
C VAL A 123 9.83 5.62 -5.73
N PHE A 124 9.33 4.42 -5.50
CA PHE A 124 10.13 3.23 -5.18
C PHE A 124 9.68 2.04 -6.04
N ASN A 125 10.41 1.79 -7.12
CA ASN A 125 10.06 0.75 -8.08
C ASN A 125 10.73 -0.58 -7.72
N PHE A 126 9.93 -1.64 -7.67
CA PHE A 126 10.36 -3.02 -7.43
C PHE A 126 11.27 -3.19 -6.20
N PRO A 127 10.87 -2.66 -5.01
CA PRO A 127 11.65 -2.84 -3.78
C PRO A 127 11.90 -4.31 -3.50
N HIS A 128 13.13 -4.67 -3.18
CA HIS A 128 13.49 -6.06 -2.93
C HIS A 128 14.38 -6.19 -1.70
N TYR A 129 14.11 -7.21 -0.87
CA TYR A 129 14.98 -7.55 0.24
C TYR A 129 16.08 -8.51 -0.24
N ALA A 130 17.30 -8.02 -0.42
CA ALA A 130 18.46 -8.85 -0.64
C ALA A 130 18.92 -9.45 0.72
N GLY A 131 18.54 -10.68 1.01
CA GLY A 131 19.01 -11.35 2.22
C GLY A 131 20.53 -11.59 2.20
N GLN A 132 21.19 -11.55 3.36
CA GLN A 132 22.52 -12.12 3.51
C GLN A 132 22.43 -13.65 3.37
N GLY A 133 22.86 -14.20 2.23
CA GLY A 133 22.90 -15.63 1.97
C GLY A 133 23.31 -15.96 0.54
N ARG A 134 23.89 -17.15 0.33
CA ARG A 134 24.38 -17.59 -0.98
C ARG A 134 23.22 -17.72 -1.97
N VAL A 135 23.40 -17.14 -3.16
CA VAL A 135 22.48 -17.34 -4.31
C VAL A 135 22.28 -18.83 -4.53
N GLY A 136 21.04 -19.32 -4.47
CA GLY A 136 20.71 -20.73 -4.69
C GLY A 136 20.41 -21.55 -3.43
N ASP A 137 20.55 -20.97 -2.23
CA ASP A 137 20.10 -21.65 -1.01
C ASP A 137 18.56 -21.73 -0.98
N LYS A 138 18.04 -22.94 -1.18
CA LYS A 138 16.59 -23.23 -1.22
C LYS A 138 15.89 -22.95 0.10
N THR A 139 16.63 -22.74 1.20
CA THR A 139 16.10 -22.30 2.50
C THR A 139 15.78 -20.79 2.55
N ILE A 140 16.24 -20.01 1.56
CA ILE A 140 16.00 -18.55 1.41
C ILE A 140 14.71 -18.28 0.60
N ARG A 141 13.94 -19.32 0.24
CA ARG A 141 12.64 -19.12 -0.42
C ARG A 141 11.68 -18.34 0.50
N ASN A 142 11.20 -17.20 0.00
CA ASN A 142 10.01 -16.49 0.44
C ASN A 142 10.01 -16.01 1.90
N LYS A 143 10.94 -15.12 2.26
CA LYS A 143 10.72 -14.23 3.41
C LYS A 143 9.74 -13.12 3.04
N ILE A 144 8.50 -13.47 2.72
CA ILE A 144 7.41 -12.51 2.47
C ILE A 144 7.29 -11.52 3.63
N HIS A 145 7.51 -11.99 4.85
CA HIS A 145 7.59 -11.13 6.04
C HIS A 145 8.70 -10.07 5.95
N ARG A 146 9.85 -10.33 5.31
CA ARG A 146 10.91 -9.33 5.12
C ARG A 146 10.56 -8.31 4.06
N HIS A 147 9.90 -8.71 2.98
CA HIS A 147 9.39 -7.75 1.99
C HIS A 147 8.28 -6.87 2.57
N ARG A 148 7.39 -7.45 3.39
CA ARG A 148 6.41 -6.70 4.18
C ARG A 148 7.10 -5.72 5.13
N GLN A 149 8.13 -6.15 5.83
CA GLN A 149 8.89 -5.28 6.74
C GLN A 149 9.60 -4.14 5.98
N LEU A 150 10.24 -4.43 4.85
CA LEU A 150 10.85 -3.43 3.98
C LEU A 150 9.84 -2.35 3.56
N LEU A 151 8.63 -2.75 3.17
CA LEU A 151 7.56 -1.81 2.83
C LEU A 151 7.10 -1.01 4.04
N VAL A 152 6.88 -1.65 5.20
CA VAL A 152 6.49 -0.96 6.44
C VAL A 152 7.53 0.12 6.80
N ASP A 153 8.81 -0.25 6.82
CA ASP A 153 9.89 0.66 7.18
C ASP A 153 10.06 1.77 6.14
N PHE A 154 9.93 1.45 4.84
CA PHE A 154 9.92 2.44 3.77
C PHE A 154 8.77 3.44 3.92
N PHE A 155 7.52 2.98 4.11
CA PHE A 155 6.37 3.88 4.24
C PHE A 155 6.50 4.77 5.50
N ALA A 156 6.97 4.21 6.61
CA ALA A 156 7.24 4.99 7.84
C ALA A 156 8.35 6.04 7.63
N SER A 157 9.40 5.70 6.89
CA SER A 157 10.51 6.59 6.54
C SER A 157 10.09 7.68 5.55
N ALA A 158 9.42 7.31 4.46
CA ALA A 158 9.10 8.20 3.36
C ALA A 158 7.94 9.15 3.67
N SER A 159 6.95 8.72 4.46
CA SER A 159 5.84 9.60 4.90
C SER A 159 6.32 10.81 5.69
N GLN A 160 7.45 10.72 6.40
CA GLN A 160 8.06 11.86 7.10
C GLN A 160 8.63 12.92 6.15
N LEU A 161 8.91 12.57 4.90
CA LEU A 161 9.41 13.47 3.86
C LEU A 161 8.35 13.83 2.82
N LEU A 162 7.16 13.24 2.89
CA LEU A 162 6.10 13.50 1.94
C LEU A 162 5.48 14.88 2.20
N ALA A 163 5.23 15.64 1.14
CA ALA A 163 4.45 16.87 1.21
C ALA A 163 2.99 16.56 1.56
N ARG A 164 2.26 17.55 2.10
CA ARG A 164 0.87 17.38 2.55
C ARG A 164 -0.04 16.75 1.48
N ASP A 165 0.06 17.21 0.23
CA ASP A 165 -0.71 16.71 -0.92
C ASP A 165 0.11 15.77 -1.83
N GLY A 166 1.29 15.38 -1.35
CA GLY A 166 2.24 14.53 -2.06
C GLY A 166 1.75 13.10 -2.21
N GLN A 167 2.44 12.35 -3.07
CA GLN A 167 2.11 10.96 -3.35
C GLN A 167 3.33 10.04 -3.25
N LEU A 168 3.11 8.84 -2.73
CA LEU A 168 4.06 7.74 -2.67
C LEU A 168 3.70 6.70 -3.74
N TRP A 169 4.62 6.45 -4.65
CA TRP A 169 4.43 5.58 -5.80
C TRP A 169 5.30 4.33 -5.61
N VAL A 170 4.66 3.16 -5.52
CA VAL A 170 5.36 1.89 -5.31
C VAL A 170 4.94 0.87 -6.35
N THR A 171 5.89 0.40 -7.15
CA THR A 171 5.62 -0.56 -8.22
C THR A 171 6.04 -1.96 -7.80
N LEU A 172 5.14 -2.93 -7.94
CA LEU A 172 5.38 -4.34 -7.60
C LEU A 172 5.10 -5.25 -8.80
N CYS A 173 5.79 -6.40 -8.86
CA CYS A 173 5.52 -7.42 -9.89
C CYS A 173 4.12 -8.03 -9.67
N ALA A 174 3.53 -8.58 -10.74
CA ALA A 174 2.18 -9.13 -10.67
C ALA A 174 2.02 -10.21 -9.56
N GLY A 175 0.92 -10.10 -8.85
CA GLY A 175 0.54 -10.93 -7.71
C GLY A 175 1.28 -10.60 -6.40
N GLN A 176 2.22 -9.65 -6.38
CA GLN A 176 2.92 -9.28 -5.15
C GLN A 176 2.12 -8.31 -4.29
N GLY A 177 1.40 -7.33 -4.86
CA GLY A 177 0.73 -6.29 -4.08
C GLY A 177 -0.45 -6.82 -3.28
N GLY A 178 -1.22 -7.73 -3.90
CA GLY A 178 -2.43 -8.30 -3.31
C GLY A 178 -3.63 -7.36 -3.34
N THR A 179 -3.65 -6.43 -4.29
CA THR A 179 -4.77 -5.51 -4.55
C THR A 179 -5.78 -6.16 -5.49
N LYS A 180 -6.99 -5.58 -5.58
CA LYS A 180 -8.08 -6.12 -6.42
C LYS A 180 -7.81 -5.99 -7.93
N LEU A 181 -6.78 -5.25 -8.34
CA LEU A 181 -6.36 -5.07 -9.75
C LEU A 181 -5.52 -6.24 -10.30
N GLU A 182 -5.01 -7.11 -9.44
CA GLU A 182 -4.09 -8.19 -9.81
C GLU A 182 -4.73 -9.18 -10.81
N ARG A 183 -4.14 -9.31 -12.01
CA ARG A 183 -4.58 -10.31 -13.01
C ARG A 183 -4.20 -11.75 -12.64
N SER A 184 -3.16 -11.90 -11.81
CA SER A 184 -2.66 -13.17 -11.31
C SER A 184 -2.66 -13.16 -9.77
N PRO A 185 -3.85 -13.25 -9.14
CA PRO A 185 -3.98 -13.15 -7.70
C PRO A 185 -3.28 -14.33 -6.99
N ARG A 186 -2.70 -14.04 -5.82
CA ARG A 186 -2.12 -15.05 -4.92
C ARG A 186 -2.94 -15.14 -3.65
N ALA A 187 -2.81 -16.24 -2.91
CA ALA A 187 -3.39 -16.33 -1.58
C ALA A 187 -2.91 -15.14 -0.72
N ALA A 188 -3.79 -14.58 0.12
CA ALA A 188 -3.46 -13.38 0.90
C ALA A 188 -2.22 -13.56 1.79
N GLY A 189 -1.92 -14.79 2.23
CA GLY A 189 -0.69 -15.14 2.96
C GLY A 189 0.59 -14.96 2.14
N ASP A 190 0.49 -15.06 0.81
CA ASP A 190 1.59 -15.09 -0.15
C ASP A 190 1.81 -13.75 -0.90
N THR A 191 1.02 -12.73 -0.59
CA THR A 191 1.19 -11.36 -1.09
C THR A 191 1.98 -10.51 -0.11
N TRP A 192 2.48 -9.37 -0.55
CA TRP A 192 3.16 -8.39 0.27
C TRP A 192 2.19 -7.46 0.99
N ARG A 193 0.87 -7.58 0.74
CA ARG A 193 -0.19 -6.83 1.41
C ARG A 193 0.12 -5.34 1.49
N ILE A 194 0.49 -4.74 0.36
CA ILE A 194 1.08 -3.39 0.32
C ILE A 194 0.21 -2.33 1.02
N VAL A 195 -1.12 -2.41 0.87
CA VAL A 195 -2.07 -1.50 1.54
C VAL A 195 -1.99 -1.62 3.07
N HIS A 196 -1.80 -2.83 3.60
CA HIS A 196 -1.62 -3.04 5.04
C HIS A 196 -0.27 -2.51 5.53
N CYS A 197 0.79 -2.66 4.74
CA CYS A 197 2.11 -2.11 5.07
C CYS A 197 2.08 -0.58 5.15
N ALA A 198 1.33 0.08 4.27
CA ALA A 198 1.20 1.54 4.23
C ALA A 198 0.34 2.09 5.39
N ALA A 199 -0.59 1.29 5.93
CA ALA A 199 -1.57 1.75 6.91
C ALA A 199 -0.95 2.34 8.18
N ALA A 200 0.13 1.74 8.70
CA ALA A 200 0.83 2.24 9.88
C ALA A 200 1.46 3.64 9.69
N ALA A 201 1.73 4.03 8.44
CA ALA A 201 2.23 5.34 8.07
C ALA A 201 1.11 6.35 7.74
N LYS A 202 -0.16 6.02 8.04
CA LYS A 202 -1.33 6.87 7.77
C LYS A 202 -1.50 7.19 6.28
N LEU A 203 -1.27 6.19 5.44
CA LEU A 203 -1.34 6.30 3.99
C LEU A 203 -2.49 5.46 3.43
N VAL A 204 -3.31 6.08 2.58
CA VAL A 204 -4.40 5.41 1.86
C VAL A 204 -4.02 5.19 0.40
N LEU A 205 -4.42 4.06 -0.18
CA LEU A 205 -4.17 3.73 -1.58
C LEU A 205 -5.11 4.53 -2.48
N GLN A 206 -4.67 5.72 -2.90
CA GLN A 206 -5.42 6.62 -3.76
C GLN A 206 -5.71 6.00 -5.14
N ASP A 207 -4.71 5.35 -5.73
CA ASP A 207 -4.83 4.78 -7.07
C ASP A 207 -3.94 3.53 -7.24
N ALA A 208 -4.30 2.69 -8.19
CA ALA A 208 -3.48 1.57 -8.64
C ALA A 208 -3.69 1.35 -10.13
N HIS A 209 -2.60 1.25 -10.88
CA HIS A 209 -2.64 1.07 -12.33
C HIS A 209 -1.46 0.22 -12.82
N PHE A 210 -1.58 -0.33 -14.03
CA PHE A 210 -0.49 -1.09 -14.64
C PHE A 210 0.69 -0.16 -14.97
N CYS A 211 1.89 -0.62 -14.63
CA CYS A 211 3.13 0.08 -14.95
C CYS A 211 3.31 0.14 -16.48
N PRO A 212 3.61 1.33 -17.06
CA PRO A 212 3.78 1.49 -18.51
C PRO A 212 5.17 0.99 -18.97
N VAL A 213 5.44 -0.30 -18.78
CA VAL A 213 6.78 -0.90 -18.98
C VAL A 213 7.29 -0.69 -20.41
N ASP A 214 6.45 -0.86 -21.43
CA ASP A 214 6.86 -0.74 -22.82
C ASP A 214 7.28 0.70 -23.14
N VAL A 215 6.46 1.69 -22.75
CA VAL A 215 6.77 3.11 -22.92
C VAL A 215 8.05 3.49 -22.18
N LEU A 216 8.21 3.02 -20.94
CA LEU A 216 9.44 3.22 -20.18
C LEU A 216 10.65 2.60 -20.90
N THR A 217 10.48 1.42 -21.50
CA THR A 217 11.53 0.71 -22.23
C THR A 217 11.97 1.47 -23.48
N ASP A 218 11.02 2.02 -24.23
CA ASP A 218 11.29 2.90 -25.38
C ASP A 218 12.07 4.16 -24.95
N LEU A 219 11.81 4.65 -23.74
CA LEU A 219 12.55 5.75 -23.11
C LEU A 219 13.88 5.30 -22.49
N GLY A 220 14.23 4.01 -22.53
CA GLY A 220 15.51 3.48 -22.07
C GLY A 220 15.52 2.93 -20.64
N TYR A 221 14.37 2.64 -20.05
CA TYR A 221 14.30 1.82 -18.84
C TYR A 221 14.64 0.36 -19.16
N TYR A 222 15.33 -0.33 -18.25
CA TYR A 222 15.46 -1.78 -18.30
C TYR A 222 15.66 -2.36 -16.90
N SER A 223 14.96 -3.45 -16.62
CA SER A 223 15.04 -4.11 -15.31
C SER A 223 16.34 -4.92 -15.17
N VAL A 224 16.92 -4.90 -13.97
CA VAL A 224 18.08 -5.72 -13.59
C VAL A 224 17.93 -6.17 -12.13
N GLY A 225 18.73 -7.14 -11.70
CA GLY A 225 18.77 -7.58 -10.31
C GLY A 225 18.12 -8.93 -10.04
N TYR A 226 17.70 -9.68 -11.07
CA TYR A 226 17.25 -11.05 -10.86
C TYR A 226 18.39 -11.89 -10.24
N GLN A 227 18.18 -12.35 -9.01
CA GLN A 227 19.21 -13.04 -8.19
C GLN A 227 20.49 -12.22 -7.98
N ALA A 228 20.37 -10.89 -7.87
CA ALA A 228 21.50 -9.96 -7.72
C ALA A 228 22.52 -10.05 -8.89
N ARG A 229 22.01 -10.26 -10.11
CA ARG A 229 22.80 -10.26 -11.36
C ARG A 229 22.28 -9.19 -12.32
N GLU A 230 23.06 -8.86 -13.34
CA GLU A 230 22.61 -8.08 -14.51
C GLU A 230 21.71 -8.93 -15.42
N LYS A 231 20.61 -9.43 -14.85
CA LYS A 231 19.55 -10.17 -15.52
C LYS A 231 18.22 -9.52 -15.19
N ALA A 232 17.41 -9.29 -16.22
CA ALA A 232 16.06 -8.77 -16.07
C ALA A 232 15.18 -9.69 -15.23
N PHE A 233 14.37 -9.09 -14.36
CA PHE A 233 13.26 -9.77 -13.70
C PHE A 233 11.96 -9.48 -14.46
N TRP A 234 10.94 -10.28 -14.18
CA TRP A 234 9.66 -10.19 -14.87
C TRP A 234 8.87 -8.94 -14.43
N THR A 235 8.56 -8.06 -15.39
CA THR A 235 7.87 -6.77 -15.20
C THR A 235 6.47 -6.75 -15.82
N ASN A 236 6.09 -7.77 -16.60
CA ASN A 236 4.78 -7.82 -17.23
C ASN A 236 3.66 -7.80 -16.18
N ASP A 237 2.58 -7.09 -16.47
CA ASP A 237 1.45 -6.88 -15.57
C ASP A 237 1.84 -6.33 -14.18
N SER A 238 3.02 -5.69 -14.05
CA SER A 238 3.38 -5.00 -12.80
C SER A 238 2.43 -3.85 -12.52
N ILE A 239 2.18 -3.59 -11.23
CA ILE A 239 1.21 -2.60 -10.77
C ILE A 239 1.94 -1.54 -9.97
N THR A 240 1.71 -0.29 -10.34
CA THR A 240 2.10 0.90 -9.60
C THR A 240 0.96 1.29 -8.66
N HIS A 241 1.28 1.39 -7.38
CA HIS A 241 0.37 1.73 -6.29
C HIS A 241 0.68 3.15 -5.83
N VAL A 242 -0.32 4.03 -5.86
CA VAL A 242 -0.18 5.44 -5.50
C VAL A 242 -0.88 5.67 -4.17
N PHE A 243 -0.11 6.11 -3.18
CA PHE A 243 -0.57 6.40 -1.84
C PHE A 243 -0.53 7.89 -1.56
N CYS A 244 -1.43 8.36 -0.72
CA CYS A 244 -1.43 9.72 -0.17
C CYS A 244 -1.74 9.68 1.32
N HIS A 245 -1.51 10.79 2.03
CA HIS A 245 -1.93 10.91 3.43
C HIS A 245 -3.45 10.72 3.56
N GLU A 246 -3.87 10.00 4.59
CA GLU A 246 -5.26 10.02 5.04
C GLU A 246 -5.70 11.46 5.37
N GLY A 247 -6.98 11.78 5.20
CA GLY A 247 -7.49 13.13 5.44
C GLY A 247 -7.14 14.18 4.37
N SER A 248 -6.49 13.79 3.26
CA SER A 248 -6.24 14.67 2.10
C SER A 248 -7.49 14.96 1.24
N GLY A 249 -8.67 14.48 1.65
CA GLY A 249 -9.91 14.52 0.86
C GLY A 249 -9.98 13.48 -0.26
N ARG A 250 -8.88 12.77 -0.54
CA ARG A 250 -8.81 11.66 -1.50
C ARG A 250 -9.28 10.36 -0.85
N LYS A 251 -9.96 9.52 -1.62
CA LYS A 251 -10.50 8.22 -1.18
C LYS A 251 -9.68 7.07 -1.75
N ALA A 252 -9.59 5.98 -0.99
CA ALA A 252 -8.91 4.77 -1.40
C ALA A 252 -9.69 4.04 -2.50
N CYS A 253 -9.03 3.65 -3.60
CA CYS A 253 -9.65 2.88 -4.68
C CYS A 253 -9.90 1.42 -4.30
N PHE A 254 -9.01 0.84 -3.47
CA PHE A 254 -9.17 -0.47 -2.85
C PHE A 254 -8.99 -0.33 -1.33
N PRO A 255 -10.07 0.05 -0.62
CA PRO A 255 -9.99 0.25 0.83
C PRO A 255 -9.57 -1.04 1.54
N ILE A 256 -8.84 -0.87 2.64
CA ILE A 256 -8.48 -2.01 3.49
C ILE A 256 -9.74 -2.54 4.17
N GLU A 257 -9.89 -3.86 4.15
CA GLU A 257 -11.02 -4.58 4.75
C GLU A 257 -10.51 -5.42 5.91
N TRP A 258 -11.18 -5.31 7.05
CA TRP A 258 -10.91 -6.08 8.25
C TRP A 258 -12.15 -6.85 8.67
N THR A 259 -11.96 -8.04 9.22
CA THR A 259 -13.04 -8.81 9.84
C THR A 259 -12.74 -9.06 11.31
N ARG A 260 -13.75 -8.89 12.17
CA ARG A 260 -13.69 -9.25 13.59
C ARG A 260 -14.95 -9.96 14.00
N ASP A 261 -14.80 -11.03 14.77
CA ASP A 261 -15.94 -11.76 15.31
C ASP A 261 -16.15 -11.29 16.76
N VAL A 262 -17.39 -10.91 17.10
CA VAL A 262 -17.82 -10.51 18.43
C VAL A 262 -18.83 -11.53 18.95
N SER A 263 -18.57 -12.07 20.13
CA SER A 263 -19.41 -13.10 20.75
C SER A 263 -19.88 -12.64 22.12
N PHE A 264 -21.17 -12.83 22.42
CA PHE A 264 -21.75 -12.45 23.71
C PHE A 264 -22.97 -13.33 24.04
N TRP A 265 -23.33 -13.37 25.31
CA TRP A 265 -24.55 -13.99 25.79
C TRP A 265 -25.71 -12.99 25.72
N ILE A 266 -26.86 -13.46 25.26
CA ILE A 266 -28.10 -12.69 25.31
C ILE A 266 -28.73 -12.90 26.69
N THR A 267 -28.78 -11.84 27.49
CA THR A 267 -29.36 -11.84 28.84
C THR A 267 -30.86 -11.62 28.84
N ASP A 268 -31.39 -10.96 27.80
CA ASP A 268 -32.81 -10.65 27.64
C ASP A 268 -33.23 -10.81 26.16
N GLU A 269 -33.72 -12.00 25.79
CA GLU A 269 -34.10 -12.33 24.40
C GLU A 269 -35.25 -11.47 23.85
N PRO A 270 -36.33 -11.16 24.61
CA PRO A 270 -37.37 -10.23 24.16
C PRO A 270 -36.88 -8.83 23.80
N THR A 271 -35.86 -8.33 24.50
CA THR A 271 -35.31 -6.99 24.27
C THR A 271 -34.28 -6.99 23.14
N PHE A 272 -33.58 -8.10 22.92
CA PHE A 272 -32.56 -8.19 21.87
C PHE A 272 -33.15 -8.03 20.46
N SER A 273 -32.55 -7.16 19.66
CA SER A 273 -32.75 -7.11 18.22
C SER A 273 -31.44 -6.79 17.49
N GLU A 274 -31.33 -7.22 16.24
CA GLU A 274 -30.16 -6.89 15.41
C GLU A 274 -30.01 -5.38 15.19
N ALA A 275 -31.12 -4.63 15.14
CA ALA A 275 -31.10 -3.18 15.02
C ALA A 275 -30.43 -2.51 16.24
N LEU A 276 -30.81 -2.92 17.46
CA LEU A 276 -30.19 -2.40 18.68
C LEU A 276 -28.70 -2.74 18.77
N LEU A 277 -28.33 -3.96 18.36
CA LEU A 277 -26.93 -4.36 18.29
C LEU A 277 -26.17 -3.51 17.27
N GLN A 278 -26.78 -3.27 16.10
CA GLN A 278 -26.21 -2.45 15.05
C GLN A 278 -25.99 -1.00 15.52
N ASP A 279 -26.95 -0.41 16.22
CA ASP A 279 -26.82 0.95 16.76
C ASP A 279 -25.63 1.04 17.74
N ILE A 280 -25.52 0.11 18.69
CA ILE A 280 -24.40 0.05 19.64
C ILE A 280 -23.05 -0.09 18.91
N VAL A 281 -22.99 -0.95 17.89
CA VAL A 281 -21.76 -1.11 17.11
C VAL A 281 -21.44 0.19 16.37
N GLN A 282 -22.41 0.77 15.67
CA GLN A 282 -22.22 1.99 14.86
C GLN A 282 -21.76 3.19 15.68
N ASP A 283 -22.16 3.32 16.96
CA ASP A 283 -21.68 4.37 17.86
C ASP A 283 -20.15 4.40 18.04
N HIS A 284 -19.46 3.29 17.74
CA HIS A 284 -18.00 3.20 17.82
C HIS A 284 -17.29 3.31 16.47
N PHE A 285 -18.01 3.25 15.35
CA PHE A 285 -17.43 3.33 14.00
C PHE A 285 -17.95 4.58 13.30
N ALA A 286 -17.13 5.63 13.22
CA ALA A 286 -17.52 6.92 12.66
C ALA A 286 -18.08 6.80 11.23
N PRO A 287 -19.39 7.01 11.01
CA PRO A 287 -20.06 6.68 9.74
C PRO A 287 -19.60 7.58 8.58
N GLU A 288 -19.03 8.76 8.86
CA GLU A 288 -18.52 9.68 7.85
C GLU A 288 -17.24 9.14 7.19
N THR A 289 -16.52 8.24 7.87
CA THR A 289 -15.20 7.78 7.44
C THR A 289 -15.09 6.27 7.35
N MET A 290 -15.94 5.50 8.01
CA MET A 290 -15.86 4.04 8.12
C MET A 290 -17.19 3.39 7.78
N THR A 291 -17.12 2.15 7.30
CA THR A 291 -18.27 1.27 7.14
C THR A 291 -18.08 0.05 8.03
N VAL A 292 -19.10 -0.29 8.81
CA VAL A 292 -19.18 -1.56 9.54
C VAL A 292 -20.46 -2.28 9.14
N ALA A 293 -20.34 -3.49 8.63
CA ALA A 293 -21.45 -4.38 8.34
C ALA A 293 -21.41 -5.58 9.29
N MET A 294 -22.57 -6.06 9.71
CA MET A 294 -22.70 -7.18 10.64
C MET A 294 -23.35 -8.37 9.98
N SER A 295 -22.91 -9.57 10.36
CA SER A 295 -23.52 -10.82 9.91
C SER A 295 -23.42 -11.89 10.99
N LEU A 296 -24.56 -12.52 11.33
CA LEU A 296 -24.59 -13.63 12.27
C LEU A 296 -23.78 -14.81 11.72
N GLN A 297 -22.84 -15.33 12.52
CA GLN A 297 -21.99 -16.47 12.16
C GLN A 297 -22.40 -17.74 12.88
N ASP A 298 -22.79 -17.63 14.15
CA ASP A 298 -23.10 -18.79 14.98
C ASP A 298 -24.13 -18.42 16.07
N GLU A 299 -24.95 -19.41 16.41
CA GLU A 299 -25.87 -19.36 17.55
C GLU A 299 -25.74 -20.62 18.38
N TYR A 300 -25.53 -20.42 19.68
CA TYR A 300 -25.45 -21.49 20.65
C TYR A 300 -26.54 -21.35 21.70
N ARG A 301 -27.21 -22.45 22.06
CA ARG A 301 -28.14 -22.50 23.19
C ARG A 301 -27.66 -23.50 24.23
N CYS A 302 -27.44 -23.03 25.46
CA CYS A 302 -27.02 -23.88 26.57
C CYS A 302 -28.12 -24.91 26.89
N LYS A 303 -27.78 -26.20 26.94
CA LYS A 303 -28.76 -27.26 27.26
C LYS A 303 -29.31 -27.16 28.69
N GLN A 304 -28.51 -26.62 29.62
CA GLN A 304 -28.85 -26.54 31.05
C GLN A 304 -29.63 -25.27 31.39
N SER A 305 -29.07 -24.08 31.13
CA SER A 305 -29.75 -22.80 31.45
C SER A 305 -30.66 -22.28 30.36
N ARG A 306 -30.70 -22.93 29.18
CA ARG A 306 -31.42 -22.46 27.98
C ARG A 306 -30.97 -21.09 27.45
N GLN A 307 -29.95 -20.46 28.05
CA GLN A 307 -29.40 -19.18 27.60
C GLN A 307 -28.83 -19.26 26.19
N LYS A 308 -29.04 -18.19 25.43
CA LYS A 308 -28.58 -18.03 24.05
C LYS A 308 -27.27 -17.24 24.02
N ALA A 309 -26.30 -17.72 23.26
CA ALA A 309 -25.10 -16.99 22.88
C ALA A 309 -25.06 -16.85 21.36
N VAL A 310 -24.52 -15.73 20.89
CA VAL A 310 -24.45 -15.39 19.47
C VAL A 310 -23.05 -14.93 19.13
N THR A 311 -22.63 -15.18 17.89
CA THR A 311 -21.39 -14.64 17.33
C THR A 311 -21.70 -13.90 16.04
N TYR A 312 -21.36 -12.61 16.00
CA TYR A 312 -21.50 -11.77 14.81
C TYR A 312 -20.12 -11.44 14.23
N ARG A 313 -20.01 -11.47 12.90
CA ARG A 313 -18.85 -10.96 12.18
C ARG A 313 -19.09 -9.52 11.77
N LEU A 314 -18.18 -8.66 12.20
CA LEU A 314 -18.04 -7.28 11.76
C LEU A 314 -17.13 -7.25 10.54
N ALA A 315 -17.65 -6.79 9.39
CA ALA A 315 -16.87 -6.45 8.21
C ALA A 315 -16.65 -4.93 8.20
N ILE A 316 -15.39 -4.52 8.37
CA ILE A 316 -14.99 -3.14 8.64
C ILE A 316 -14.12 -2.65 7.50
N SER A 317 -14.43 -1.49 6.93
CA SER A 317 -13.62 -0.87 5.89
C SER A 317 -13.61 0.65 6.02
N SER A 318 -12.63 1.30 5.41
CA SER A 318 -12.61 2.76 5.25
C SER A 318 -11.94 3.14 3.94
N SER A 319 -12.61 4.03 3.20
CA SER A 319 -12.00 4.69 2.04
C SER A 319 -11.25 5.96 2.40
N ALA A 320 -11.40 6.49 3.62
CA ALA A 320 -10.81 7.76 4.03
C ALA A 320 -9.64 7.60 5.02
N LEU A 321 -9.62 6.50 5.78
CA LEU A 321 -8.66 6.21 6.83
C LEU A 321 -7.80 5.02 6.50
N ALA A 322 -6.53 5.10 6.89
CA ALA A 322 -5.57 4.02 6.75
C ALA A 322 -5.70 3.05 7.94
N LEU A 323 -6.76 2.22 7.96
CA LEU A 323 -7.08 1.39 9.12
C LEU A 323 -6.01 0.33 9.41
N THR A 324 -5.32 0.48 10.55
CA THR A 324 -4.43 -0.55 11.08
C THR A 324 -5.21 -1.64 11.80
N ARG A 325 -4.57 -2.80 11.98
CA ARG A 325 -5.13 -3.90 12.77
C ARG A 325 -5.48 -3.47 14.19
N ASP A 326 -4.57 -2.72 14.81
CA ASP A 326 -4.69 -2.32 16.21
C ASP A 326 -5.77 -1.24 16.39
N HIS A 327 -5.92 -0.32 15.42
CA HIS A 327 -7.04 0.62 15.41
C HIS A 327 -8.38 -0.13 15.37
N VAL A 328 -8.52 -1.09 14.45
CA VAL A 328 -9.74 -1.91 14.37
C VAL A 328 -9.98 -2.70 15.65
N ASN A 329 -8.95 -3.28 16.26
CA ASN A 329 -9.08 -4.00 17.52
C ASN A 329 -9.64 -3.11 18.63
N VAL A 330 -9.10 -1.90 18.79
CA VAL A 330 -9.56 -0.95 19.81
C VAL A 330 -11.04 -0.58 19.60
N LEU A 331 -11.46 -0.34 18.36
CA LEU A 331 -12.88 -0.03 18.07
C LEU A 331 -13.79 -1.23 18.35
N THR A 332 -13.37 -2.43 17.95
CA THR A 332 -14.11 -3.67 18.23
C THR A 332 -14.19 -3.97 19.73
N GLU A 333 -13.13 -3.77 20.49
CA GLU A 333 -13.13 -3.95 21.95
C GLU A 333 -14.06 -2.97 22.65
N LYS A 334 -14.11 -1.72 22.20
CA LYS A 334 -15.08 -0.72 22.70
C LYS A 334 -16.52 -1.13 22.40
N ALA A 335 -16.80 -1.56 21.18
CA ALA A 335 -18.12 -2.04 20.79
C ALA A 335 -18.55 -3.27 21.60
N LEU A 336 -17.63 -4.24 21.79
CA LEU A 336 -17.90 -5.40 22.64
C LEU A 336 -18.19 -4.98 24.10
N THR A 337 -17.40 -4.07 24.66
CA THR A 337 -17.63 -3.54 26.02
C THR A 337 -19.00 -2.88 26.16
N ALA A 338 -19.44 -2.13 25.14
CA ALA A 338 -20.75 -1.50 25.12
C ALA A 338 -21.90 -2.53 25.01
N ILE A 339 -21.73 -3.57 24.20
CA ILE A 339 -22.66 -4.70 24.12
C ILE A 339 -22.79 -5.38 25.49
N GLU A 340 -21.67 -5.65 26.16
CA GLU A 340 -21.63 -6.28 27.48
C GLU A 340 -22.23 -5.43 28.60
N SER A 341 -22.31 -4.11 28.40
CA SER A 341 -22.91 -3.17 29.33
C SER A 341 -24.36 -2.81 28.97
N SER A 342 -24.90 -3.37 27.89
CA SER A 342 -26.27 -3.12 27.43
C SER A 342 -27.30 -3.89 28.25
N CYS A 343 -28.59 -3.61 28.04
CA CYS A 343 -29.68 -4.34 28.68
C CYS A 343 -29.83 -5.80 28.23
N PHE A 344 -29.19 -6.20 27.13
CA PHE A 344 -29.38 -7.52 26.52
C PHE A 344 -28.10 -8.36 26.42
N GLY A 345 -26.91 -7.82 26.72
CA GLY A 345 -25.63 -8.47 26.44
C GLY A 345 -24.76 -8.72 27.68
N ALA A 346 -23.99 -9.81 27.69
CA ALA A 346 -22.97 -10.07 28.71
C ALA A 346 -21.78 -10.90 28.18
N SER A 347 -20.59 -10.67 28.75
CA SER A 347 -19.33 -11.38 28.42
C SER A 347 -19.27 -12.80 28.97
N ARG A 348 -19.96 -13.02 30.09
CA ARG A 348 -19.99 -14.28 30.83
C ARG A 348 -21.40 -14.75 30.98
N ARG A 349 -21.56 -16.06 31.07
CA ARG A 349 -22.81 -16.70 31.42
C ARG A 349 -23.27 -16.16 32.77
N THR A 350 -24.42 -15.49 32.81
CA THR A 350 -25.04 -15.09 34.07
C THR A 350 -25.56 -16.35 34.74
N THR A 351 -24.99 -16.71 35.90
CA THR A 351 -25.57 -17.77 36.73
C THR A 351 -26.82 -17.19 37.37
N LEU A 352 -27.97 -17.35 36.71
CA LEU A 352 -29.25 -17.18 37.39
C LEU A 352 -29.31 -18.29 38.45
N LEU A 353 -29.25 -17.91 39.72
CA LEU A 353 -29.45 -18.78 40.89
C LEU A 353 -30.88 -19.29 40.93
#